data_AF-A0A395IRD3-F1
#
_entry.id   AF-A0A395IRD3-F1
#
_cell.length_a   1.000
_cell.length_b   1.000
_cell.length_c   1.000
_cell.angle_alpha   90.00
_cell.angle_beta   90.00
_cell.angle_gamma   90.00
#
_symmetry.space_group_name_H-M   'P 1'
#
loop_
_entity.id
_entity.type
_entity.pdbx_description
1 polymer ?
#
loop_
_entity_poly.entity_id
_entity_poly.type
_entity_poly.pdbx_seq_one_letter_code
_entity_poly.pdbx_strand_id
1 'polypeptide(L)'
;MKENTFRLKAGPEVDEAWASLGVHYRSFALPANEAEKSGLTSAHVQINEKYGGGFPVNLEGLHHLHCLNLVRQSLYYNYDYYHEQGKGAFVNDDNIVQYHVSHCLDIIRQQLMCQVDTGVLGQVWWDKSKPQAFVDFNTEHKCKNFDAIRQWAEERQMPAAGPPDFLQRPKESDVLESIP
;
A
#
# COMPACT_ATOMS: atom_id res chain seq x y z
N MET A 1 0.14 20.56 13.35
CA MET A 1 -0.28 19.26 12.77
C MET A 1 0.19 18.20 13.75
N LYS A 2 -0.70 17.37 14.29
CA LYS A 2 -0.32 16.30 15.22
C LYS A 2 -0.08 15.03 14.41
N GLU A 3 1.18 14.68 14.17
CA GLU A 3 1.52 13.48 13.42
C GLU A 3 1.37 12.22 14.30
N ASN A 4 0.94 11.11 13.70
CA ASN A 4 0.99 9.80 14.33
C ASN A 4 2.38 9.15 14.12
N THR A 5 2.65 8.07 14.84
CA THR A 5 3.95 7.38 14.81
C THR A 5 4.38 6.90 13.42
N PHE A 6 3.44 6.57 12.52
CA PHE A 6 3.74 6.13 11.15
C PHE A 6 4.23 7.25 10.23
N ARG A 7 4.01 8.52 10.63
CA ARG A 7 4.35 9.73 9.87
C ARG A 7 5.66 10.38 10.32
N LEU A 8 6.29 9.87 11.38
CA LEU A 8 7.56 10.40 11.89
C LEU A 8 8.70 10.23 10.86
N LYS A 9 9.76 11.02 11.04
CA LYS A 9 11.02 10.87 10.29
C LYS A 9 11.65 9.51 10.57
N ALA A 10 12.49 9.06 9.63
CA ALA A 10 13.22 7.79 9.74
C ALA A 10 13.92 7.66 11.11
N GLY A 11 13.70 6.52 11.76
CA GLY A 11 14.20 6.24 13.10
C GLY A 11 13.53 5.01 13.71
N PRO A 12 14.06 4.52 14.85
CA PRO A 12 13.62 3.24 15.43
C PRO A 12 12.12 3.18 15.75
N GLU A 13 11.53 4.29 16.21
CA GLU A 13 10.12 4.34 16.58
C GLU A 13 9.19 4.11 15.38
N VAL A 14 9.44 4.81 14.26
CA VAL A 14 8.64 4.63 13.04
C VAL A 14 8.89 3.25 12.44
N ASP A 15 10.13 2.76 12.46
CA ASP A 15 10.46 1.45 11.91
C ASP A 15 9.78 0.31 12.68
N GLU A 16 9.72 0.39 14.02
CA GLU A 16 8.98 -0.55 14.85
C GLU A 16 7.47 -0.46 14.58
N ALA A 17 6.92 0.75 14.42
CA ALA A 17 5.53 0.93 14.04
C ALA A 17 5.20 0.19 12.73
N TRP A 18 6.01 0.36 11.69
CA TRP A 18 5.83 -0.36 10.42
C TRP A 18 6.03 -1.87 10.57
N ALA A 19 7.03 -2.32 11.34
CA ALA A 19 7.25 -3.74 11.63
C ALA A 19 6.01 -4.39 12.28
N SER A 20 5.33 -3.68 13.17
CA SER A 20 4.11 -4.14 13.85
C SER A 20 2.93 -4.45 12.90
N LEU A 21 2.96 -3.94 11.67
CA LEU A 21 1.95 -4.20 10.65
C LEU A 21 2.16 -5.52 9.88
N GLY A 22 3.21 -6.28 10.21
CA GLY A 22 3.50 -7.56 9.56
C GLY A 22 4.29 -7.45 8.25
N VAL A 23 4.93 -6.31 7.98
CA VAL A 23 5.74 -6.07 6.77
C VAL A 23 6.98 -6.96 6.63
N HIS A 24 7.28 -7.75 7.67
CA HIS A 24 8.37 -8.74 7.70
C HIS A 24 7.87 -10.18 7.90
N TYR A 25 6.56 -10.42 7.78
CA TYR A 25 6.01 -11.76 7.95
C TYR A 25 6.49 -12.70 6.84
N ARG A 26 6.82 -13.92 7.26
CA ARG A 26 7.25 -14.99 6.37
C ARG A 26 6.06 -15.65 5.71
N SER A 27 6.33 -16.50 4.73
CA SER A 27 5.32 -17.37 4.14
C SER A 27 4.72 -18.30 5.20
N PHE A 28 3.45 -18.65 5.04
CA PHE A 28 2.76 -19.68 5.80
C PHE A 28 2.38 -20.85 4.90
N ALA A 29 2.04 -22.00 5.50
CA ALA A 29 1.59 -23.17 4.78
C ALA A 29 0.08 -23.07 4.52
N LEU A 30 -0.34 -22.94 3.27
CA LEU A 30 -1.73 -23.05 2.86
C LEU A 30 -2.11 -24.53 2.69
N PRO A 31 -3.16 -25.01 3.35
CA PRO A 31 -3.65 -26.39 3.17
C PRO A 31 -4.04 -26.69 1.73
N ALA A 32 -3.79 -27.93 1.27
CA ALA A 32 -4.08 -28.33 -0.10
C ALA A 32 -5.57 -28.24 -0.49
N ASN A 33 -6.48 -28.38 0.48
CA ASN A 33 -7.93 -28.23 0.27
C ASN A 33 -8.38 -26.77 0.05
N GLU A 34 -7.49 -25.79 0.27
CA GLU A 34 -7.74 -24.36 0.03
C GLU A 34 -7.04 -23.84 -1.23
N ALA A 35 -6.05 -24.58 -1.74
CA ALA A 35 -5.19 -24.18 -2.85
C ALA A 35 -5.94 -23.74 -4.11
N GLU A 36 -6.91 -24.54 -4.57
CA GLU A 36 -7.65 -24.25 -5.80
C GLU A 36 -8.47 -22.95 -5.70
N LYS A 37 -9.03 -22.65 -4.52
CA LYS A 37 -9.78 -21.40 -4.27
C LYS A 37 -8.87 -20.17 -4.31
N SER A 38 -7.58 -20.38 -4.06
CA SER A 38 -6.53 -19.38 -4.13
C SER A 38 -5.81 -19.35 -5.48
N GLY A 39 -6.30 -20.08 -6.49
CA GLY A 39 -5.68 -20.13 -7.82
C GLY A 39 -4.39 -20.95 -7.90
N LEU A 40 -4.06 -21.70 -6.84
CA LEU A 40 -2.86 -22.53 -6.79
C LEU A 40 -3.14 -23.92 -7.37
N THR A 41 -2.17 -24.44 -8.12
CA THR A 41 -2.26 -25.74 -8.79
C THR A 41 -1.11 -26.65 -8.36
N SER A 42 -1.13 -27.92 -8.79
CA SER A 42 -0.03 -28.85 -8.55
C SER A 42 1.31 -28.43 -9.18
N ALA A 43 1.31 -27.46 -10.11
CA ALA A 43 2.52 -26.89 -10.68
C ALA A 43 3.23 -25.89 -9.76
N HIS A 44 2.52 -25.34 -8.76
CA HIS A 44 3.12 -24.49 -7.73
C HIS A 44 3.99 -25.33 -6.78
N VAL A 45 4.93 -24.65 -6.12
CA VAL A 45 5.82 -25.24 -5.11
C VAL A 45 4.97 -25.79 -3.98
N GLN A 46 5.26 -27.02 -3.56
CA GLN A 46 4.57 -27.71 -2.47
C GLN A 46 5.55 -28.05 -1.34
N ILE A 47 5.08 -27.93 -0.11
CA ILE A 47 5.77 -28.39 1.08
C ILE A 47 5.69 -29.92 1.08
N ASN A 48 6.80 -30.59 1.41
CA ASN A 48 6.81 -32.06 1.43
C ASN A 48 5.82 -32.61 2.47
N GLU A 49 5.10 -33.67 2.11
CA GLU A 49 4.13 -34.36 2.99
C GLU A 49 4.73 -34.77 4.35
N LYS A 50 6.01 -35.16 4.41
CA LYS A 50 6.66 -35.51 5.69
C LYS A 50 6.75 -34.33 6.68
N TYR A 51 6.56 -33.11 6.21
CA TYR A 51 6.55 -31.87 7.00
C TYR A 51 5.16 -31.24 7.08
N GLY A 52 4.10 -31.94 6.66
CA GLY A 52 2.70 -31.50 6.77
C GLY A 52 2.03 -31.09 5.46
N GLY A 53 2.75 -31.09 4.33
CA GLY A 53 2.16 -30.80 3.02
C GLY A 53 1.71 -29.34 2.84
N GLY A 54 0.99 -29.09 1.74
CA GLY A 54 0.45 -27.76 1.41
C GLY A 54 1.38 -26.87 0.59
N PHE A 55 1.08 -25.58 0.53
CA PHE A 55 1.75 -24.61 -0.34
C PHE A 55 2.39 -23.49 0.51
N PRO A 56 3.67 -23.13 0.30
CA PRO A 56 4.24 -21.97 0.94
C PRO A 56 3.72 -20.71 0.24
N VAL A 57 2.97 -19.87 0.97
CA VAL A 57 2.33 -18.67 0.41
C VAL A 57 2.56 -17.44 1.28
N ASN A 58 2.50 -16.26 0.67
CA ASN A 58 2.48 -14.98 1.38
C ASN A 58 1.09 -14.33 1.24
N LEU A 59 0.61 -13.65 2.28
CA LEU A 59 -0.65 -12.91 2.18
C LEU A 59 -0.43 -11.61 1.37
N GLU A 60 -1.25 -11.40 0.33
CA GLU A 60 -1.12 -10.28 -0.61
C GLU A 60 -1.14 -8.93 0.10
N GLY A 61 -2.13 -8.70 0.98
CA GLY A 61 -2.26 -7.43 1.70
C GLY A 61 -1.05 -7.07 2.56
N LEU A 62 -0.36 -8.07 3.13
CA LEU A 62 0.88 -7.84 3.88
C LEU A 62 2.07 -7.58 2.94
N HIS A 63 2.08 -8.22 1.77
CA HIS A 63 3.07 -7.92 0.74
C HIS A 63 2.92 -6.49 0.20
N HIS A 64 1.68 -5.99 0.02
CA HIS A 64 1.43 -4.60 -0.32
C HIS A 64 2.00 -3.62 0.74
N LEU A 65 1.78 -3.89 2.02
CA LEU A 65 2.34 -3.07 3.11
C LEU A 65 3.88 -3.14 3.15
N HIS A 66 4.46 -4.31 2.90
CA HIS A 66 5.90 -4.48 2.74
C HIS A 66 6.45 -3.60 1.62
N CYS A 67 5.84 -3.66 0.43
CA CYS A 67 6.22 -2.83 -0.71
C CYS A 67 6.09 -1.33 -0.41
N LEU A 68 5.00 -0.91 0.25
CA LEU A 68 4.81 0.49 0.64
C LEU A 68 5.91 0.96 1.62
N ASN A 69 6.31 0.13 2.58
CA ASN A 69 7.41 0.44 3.49
C ASN A 69 8.76 0.55 2.74
N LEU A 70 9.01 -0.32 1.75
CA LEU A 70 10.21 -0.23 0.92
C LEU A 70 10.25 1.07 0.10
N VAL A 71 9.11 1.48 -0.47
CA VAL A 71 8.98 2.75 -1.19
C VAL A 71 9.25 3.93 -0.24
N ARG A 72 8.66 3.94 0.95
CA ARG A 72 8.95 4.94 2.01
C ARG A 72 10.45 5.09 2.24
N GLN A 73 11.17 3.98 2.29
CA GLN A 73 12.61 3.95 2.59
C GLN A 73 13.50 4.34 1.38
N SER A 74 12.99 4.35 0.15
CA SER A 74 13.83 4.33 -1.06
C SER A 74 13.65 5.47 -2.05
N LEU A 75 12.70 6.41 -1.87
CA LEU A 75 12.31 7.40 -2.88
C LEU A 75 13.35 8.50 -3.24
N TYR A 76 14.56 8.48 -2.66
CA TYR A 76 15.52 9.59 -2.77
C TYR A 76 16.03 9.86 -4.21
N TYR A 77 16.10 8.85 -5.08
CA TYR A 77 16.71 8.96 -6.42
C TYR A 77 15.91 9.83 -7.42
N ASN A 78 14.66 10.16 -7.12
CA ASN A 78 13.81 11.02 -7.96
C ASN A 78 13.64 12.43 -7.38
N TYR A 79 13.99 12.64 -6.10
CA TYR A 79 13.58 13.83 -5.36
C TYR A 79 14.14 15.10 -5.98
N ASP A 80 15.46 15.16 -6.18
CA ASP A 80 16.15 16.37 -6.66
C ASP A 80 15.59 16.86 -8.00
N TYR A 81 15.34 15.94 -8.95
CA TYR A 81 14.80 16.28 -10.26
C TYR A 81 13.39 16.91 -10.21
N TYR A 82 12.49 16.38 -9.38
CA TYR A 82 11.13 16.93 -9.27
C TYR A 82 11.08 18.18 -8.38
N HIS A 83 11.96 18.25 -7.40
CA HIS A 83 12.16 19.43 -6.56
C HIS A 83 12.62 20.63 -7.39
N GLU A 84 13.65 20.45 -8.23
CA GLU A 84 14.18 21.48 -9.14
C GLU A 84 13.12 22.01 -10.12
N GLN A 85 12.15 21.18 -10.51
CA GLN A 85 11.07 21.62 -11.39
C GLN A 85 10.08 22.58 -10.74
N GLY A 86 9.96 22.59 -9.40
CA GLY A 86 9.09 23.52 -8.66
C GLY A 86 7.62 23.46 -9.09
N LYS A 87 7.09 22.27 -9.40
CA LYS A 87 5.70 22.06 -9.87
C LYS A 87 4.90 21.21 -8.90
N GLY A 88 3.57 21.34 -8.95
CA GLY A 88 2.67 20.51 -8.14
C GLY A 88 2.94 20.72 -6.66
N ALA A 89 3.19 19.65 -5.91
CA ALA A 89 3.51 19.75 -4.48
C ALA A 89 4.80 20.54 -4.19
N PHE A 90 5.78 20.51 -5.11
CA PHE A 90 7.09 21.14 -4.96
C PHE A 90 7.08 22.67 -5.19
N VAL A 91 5.92 23.29 -5.38
CA VAL A 91 5.78 24.76 -5.29
C VAL A 91 5.87 25.26 -3.85
N ASN A 92 5.70 24.35 -2.88
CA ASN A 92 5.73 24.64 -1.46
C ASN A 92 7.13 24.41 -0.88
N ASP A 93 7.37 25.00 0.29
CA ASP A 93 8.60 24.77 1.07
C ASP A 93 8.77 23.29 1.46
N ASP A 94 10.01 22.85 1.66
CA ASP A 94 10.39 21.46 1.91
C ASP A 94 9.67 20.83 3.12
N ASN A 95 9.41 21.63 4.16
CA ASN A 95 8.67 21.17 5.32
C ASN A 95 7.22 20.80 4.96
N ILE A 96 6.56 21.58 4.10
CA ILE A 96 5.20 21.31 3.62
C ILE A 96 5.22 20.07 2.71
N VAL A 97 6.21 19.96 1.83
CA VAL A 97 6.38 18.76 0.99
C VAL A 97 6.56 17.51 1.85
N GLN A 98 7.39 17.57 2.90
CA GLN A 98 7.60 16.46 3.82
C GLN A 98 6.29 16.05 4.52
N TYR A 99 5.52 17.01 5.04
CA TYR A 99 4.21 16.73 5.66
C TYR A 99 3.22 16.13 4.66
N HIS A 100 3.21 16.62 3.43
CA HIS A 100 2.34 16.12 2.37
C HIS A 100 2.70 14.67 2.02
N VAL A 101 3.98 14.36 1.84
CA VAL A 101 4.45 12.99 1.55
C VAL A 101 4.16 12.05 2.71
N SER A 102 4.44 12.44 3.96
CA SER A 102 4.17 11.60 5.14
C SER A 102 2.67 11.30 5.28
N HIS A 103 1.83 12.31 5.04
CA HIS A 103 0.37 12.18 5.02
C HIS A 103 -0.12 11.27 3.89
N CYS A 104 0.35 11.46 2.65
CA CYS A 104 -0.03 10.61 1.51
C CYS A 104 0.33 9.14 1.76
N LEU A 105 1.54 8.89 2.27
CA LEU A 105 1.99 7.55 2.62
C LEU A 105 1.07 6.91 3.67
N ASP A 106 0.70 7.68 4.70
CA ASP A 106 -0.16 7.20 5.77
C ASP A 106 -1.59 6.91 5.30
N ILE A 107 -2.16 7.73 4.39
CA ILE A 107 -3.46 7.44 3.78
C ILE A 107 -3.41 6.13 2.98
N ILE A 108 -2.36 5.90 2.20
CA ILE A 108 -2.23 4.66 1.43
C ILE A 108 -2.08 3.47 2.38
N ARG A 109 -1.28 3.59 3.44
CA ARG A 109 -1.14 2.57 4.49
C ARG A 109 -2.50 2.22 5.11
N GLN A 110 -3.27 3.24 5.53
CA GLN A 110 -4.60 3.05 6.10
C GLN A 110 -5.56 2.38 5.11
N GLN A 111 -5.50 2.76 3.83
CA GLN A 111 -6.33 2.17 2.79
C GLN A 111 -5.98 0.69 2.54
N LEU A 112 -4.69 0.34 2.51
CA LEU A 112 -4.24 -1.06 2.39
C LEU A 112 -4.64 -1.88 3.62
N MET A 113 -4.70 -1.28 4.81
CA MET A 113 -5.22 -1.92 6.03
C MET A 113 -6.75 -2.00 6.07
N CYS A 114 -7.45 -1.11 5.39
CA CYS A 114 -8.92 -1.09 5.34
C CYS A 114 -9.46 -2.07 4.29
N GLN A 115 -8.77 -2.19 3.16
CA GLN A 115 -9.10 -3.10 2.06
C GLN A 115 -7.96 -4.10 1.87
N VAL A 116 -7.59 -4.79 2.98
CA VAL A 116 -6.55 -5.82 2.96
C VAL A 116 -6.91 -6.88 1.93
N ASP A 117 -6.00 -7.10 0.98
CA ASP A 117 -6.16 -8.19 0.03
C ASP A 117 -5.91 -9.52 0.75
N THR A 118 -6.93 -10.37 0.79
CA THR A 118 -6.88 -11.69 1.42
C THR A 118 -6.46 -12.80 0.46
N GLY A 119 -6.12 -12.45 -0.78
CA GLY A 119 -5.45 -13.34 -1.72
C GLY A 119 -4.06 -13.75 -1.21
N VAL A 120 -3.48 -14.75 -1.86
CA VAL A 120 -2.17 -15.27 -1.49
C VAL A 120 -1.26 -15.39 -2.70
N LEU A 121 0.00 -15.06 -2.49
CA LEU A 121 1.08 -15.25 -3.45
C LEU A 121 1.66 -16.65 -3.26
N GLY A 122 1.45 -17.51 -4.25
CA GLY A 122 2.12 -18.81 -4.34
C GLY A 122 3.57 -18.70 -4.73
N GLN A 123 4.23 -19.85 -4.88
CA GLN A 123 5.57 -19.92 -5.47
C GLN A 123 5.57 -20.87 -6.65
N VAL A 124 6.37 -20.56 -7.66
CA VAL A 124 6.61 -21.40 -8.84
C VAL A 124 8.07 -21.82 -8.91
N TRP A 125 8.33 -22.93 -9.60
CA TRP A 125 9.68 -23.36 -9.93
C TRP A 125 10.17 -22.61 -11.17
N TRP A 126 11.27 -21.88 -11.04
CA TRP A 126 11.98 -21.26 -12.16
C TRP A 126 13.36 -21.91 -12.34
N ASP A 127 13.97 -21.70 -13.51
CA ASP A 127 15.22 -22.34 -13.96
C ASP A 127 15.10 -23.88 -14.10
N LYS A 128 14.96 -24.35 -15.34
CA LYS A 128 14.84 -25.79 -15.65
C LYS A 128 16.10 -26.59 -15.34
N SER A 129 17.27 -25.94 -15.35
CA SER A 129 18.56 -26.61 -15.10
C SER A 129 18.83 -26.76 -13.60
N LYS A 130 18.34 -25.80 -12.81
CA LYS A 130 18.48 -25.77 -11.36
C LYS A 130 17.21 -25.17 -10.75
N PRO A 131 16.16 -25.99 -10.55
CA PRO A 131 14.88 -25.51 -10.05
C PRO A 131 15.02 -24.72 -8.74
N GLN A 132 14.52 -23.49 -8.76
CA GLN A 132 14.48 -22.59 -7.60
C GLN A 132 13.05 -22.11 -7.40
N ALA A 133 12.63 -21.98 -6.15
CA ALA A 133 11.33 -21.42 -5.82
C ALA A 133 11.39 -19.89 -5.95
N PHE A 134 10.38 -19.30 -6.56
CA PHE A 134 10.21 -17.85 -6.64
C PHE A 134 8.74 -17.48 -6.48
N VAL A 135 8.48 -16.32 -5.89
CA VAL A 135 7.11 -15.85 -5.65
C VAL A 135 6.41 -15.57 -6.97
N ASP A 136 5.22 -16.12 -7.13
CA ASP A 136 4.38 -15.90 -8.29
C ASP A 136 3.49 -14.67 -8.05
N PHE A 137 3.84 -13.57 -8.70
CA PHE A 137 3.10 -12.31 -8.61
C PHE A 137 1.94 -12.22 -9.61
N ASN A 138 1.70 -13.26 -10.41
CA ASN A 138 0.62 -13.28 -11.38
C ASN A 138 -0.64 -13.92 -10.76
N THR A 139 -1.28 -13.18 -9.86
CA THR A 139 -2.47 -13.60 -9.11
C THR A 139 -3.75 -12.96 -9.66
N GLU A 140 -4.89 -13.61 -9.40
CA GLU A 140 -6.20 -13.08 -9.79
C GLU A 140 -6.84 -12.30 -8.64
N HIS A 141 -7.31 -11.09 -8.93
CA HIS A 141 -7.96 -10.22 -7.95
C HIS A 141 -9.39 -9.86 -8.38
N LYS A 142 -10.27 -9.68 -7.39
CA LYS A 142 -11.62 -9.13 -7.61
C LYS A 142 -11.62 -7.65 -7.32
N CYS A 143 -11.56 -6.85 -8.38
CA CYS A 143 -11.51 -5.40 -8.28
C CYS A 143 -12.89 -4.76 -8.32
N LYS A 144 -13.01 -3.57 -7.72
CA LYS A 144 -14.08 -2.65 -8.06
C LYS A 144 -13.85 -2.14 -9.48
N ASN A 145 -14.93 -1.81 -10.19
CA ASN A 145 -14.82 -1.24 -11.53
C ASN A 145 -14.21 0.18 -11.44
N PHE A 146 -12.91 0.29 -11.71
CA PHE A 146 -12.16 1.54 -11.59
C PHE A 146 -12.71 2.61 -12.54
N ASP A 147 -12.99 2.26 -13.79
CA ASP A 147 -13.46 3.22 -14.78
C ASP A 147 -14.82 3.80 -14.43
N ALA A 148 -15.75 2.95 -13.98
CA ALA A 148 -17.06 3.42 -13.54
C ALA A 148 -16.94 4.41 -12.36
N ILE A 149 -16.05 4.14 -11.40
CA ILE A 149 -15.82 5.03 -10.26
C ILE A 149 -15.14 6.34 -10.71
N ARG A 150 -14.10 6.24 -11.56
CA ARG A 150 -13.36 7.39 -12.10
C ARG A 150 -14.28 8.31 -12.88
N GLN A 151 -15.09 7.76 -13.78
CA GLN A 151 -16.05 8.52 -14.58
C GLN A 151 -17.13 9.17 -13.71
N TRP A 152 -17.69 8.44 -12.74
CA TRP A 152 -18.66 8.98 -11.80
C TRP A 152 -18.12 10.22 -11.06
N ALA A 153 -16.83 10.21 -10.68
CA ALA A 153 -16.18 11.35 -10.03
C ALA A 153 -15.87 12.50 -11.01
N GLU A 154 -15.41 12.19 -12.22
CA GLU A 154 -15.12 13.16 -13.28
C GLU A 154 -16.35 13.99 -13.67
N GLU A 155 -17.52 13.36 -13.77
CA GLU A 155 -18.78 14.04 -14.10
C GLU A 155 -19.29 14.99 -12.98
N ARG A 156 -18.72 14.90 -11.78
CA ARG A 156 -19.19 15.59 -10.57
C ARG A 156 -18.18 16.60 -10.02
N GLN A 157 -17.20 17.01 -10.84
CA GLN A 157 -16.23 18.01 -10.42
C GLN A 157 -16.92 19.34 -10.10
N MET A 158 -16.51 19.95 -8.99
CA MET A 158 -16.89 21.32 -8.69
C MET A 158 -16.20 22.28 -9.67
N PRO A 159 -16.77 23.48 -9.91
CA PRO A 159 -16.07 24.51 -10.66
C PRO A 159 -14.70 24.83 -10.06
N ALA A 160 -13.72 25.17 -10.89
CA ALA A 160 -12.37 25.52 -10.44
C ALA A 160 -12.35 26.75 -9.51
N ALA A 161 -13.33 27.65 -9.65
CA ALA A 161 -13.57 28.76 -8.74
C ALA A 161 -15.08 29.01 -8.62
N GLY A 162 -15.51 29.34 -7.41
CA GLY A 162 -16.85 29.84 -7.11
C GLY A 162 -16.80 31.29 -6.59
N PRO A 163 -17.96 31.93 -6.36
CA PRO A 163 -18.01 33.23 -5.70
C PRO A 163 -17.41 33.18 -4.27
N PRO A 164 -17.06 34.33 -3.66
CA PRO A 164 -16.41 34.37 -2.34
C PRO A 164 -17.18 33.69 -1.20
N ASP A 165 -18.49 33.53 -1.35
CA ASP A 165 -19.41 32.88 -0.41
C ASP A 165 -19.89 31.50 -0.89
N PHE A 166 -19.17 30.88 -1.85
CA PHE A 166 -19.50 29.56 -2.38
C PHE A 166 -19.57 28.47 -1.31
N LEU A 167 -18.65 28.52 -0.32
CA LEU A 167 -18.67 27.63 0.83
C LEU A 167 -19.39 28.29 2.01
N GLN A 168 -20.34 27.56 2.60
CA GLN A 168 -20.97 27.99 3.85
C GLN A 168 -19.92 28.09 4.96
N ARG A 169 -19.91 29.20 5.69
CA ARG A 169 -19.02 29.37 6.85
C ARG A 169 -19.40 28.38 7.96
N PRO A 170 -18.42 27.75 8.63
CA PRO A 170 -18.68 26.81 9.72
C PRO A 170 -19.20 27.55 10.96
N LYS A 171 -19.85 26.81 11.88
CA LYS A 171 -20.00 27.31 13.25
C LYS A 171 -18.66 27.21 13.95
N GLU A 172 -18.44 28.06 14.96
CA GLU A 172 -17.20 28.05 15.73
C GLU A 172 -16.93 26.68 16.37
N SER A 173 -17.98 25.99 16.83
CA SER A 173 -17.90 24.63 17.38
C SER A 173 -17.46 23.57 16.37
N ASP A 174 -17.57 23.85 15.07
CA ASP A 174 -17.28 22.90 14.00
C ASP A 174 -15.84 23.06 13.49
N VAL A 175 -15.12 24.10 13.94
CA VAL A 175 -13.73 24.36 13.56
C VAL A 175 -12.81 23.55 14.46
N LEU A 176 -12.01 22.68 13.85
CA LEU A 176 -11.04 21.86 14.57
C LEU A 176 -9.91 22.74 15.15
N GLU A 177 -9.53 22.48 16.40
CA GLU A 177 -8.42 23.18 17.08
C GLU A 177 -7.05 22.94 16.41
N SER A 178 -6.94 21.87 15.61
CA SER A 178 -5.73 21.57 14.85
C SER A 178 -6.07 20.83 13.55
N ILE A 179 -5.20 21.00 12.55
CA ILE A 179 -5.26 20.25 11.29
C ILE A 179 -5.01 18.76 11.61
N PRO A 180 -5.97 17.87 11.29
CA PRO A 180 -5.82 16.43 11.52
C PRO A 180 -4.73 15.78 10.66
#